data_AF-A0AAN5YM19-F1
#
_entry.id   AF-A0AAN5YM19-F1
#
_cell.length_a   1.000
_cell.length_b   1.000
_cell.length_c   1.000
_cell.angle_alpha   90.00
_cell.angle_beta   90.00
_cell.angle_gamma   90.00
#
_symmetry.space_group_name_H-M   'P 1'
#
loop_
_entity.id
_entity.type
_entity.pdbx_description
1 polymer ?
#
loop_
_entity_poly.entity_id
_entity_poly.type
_entity_poly.pdbx_seq_one_letter_code
_entity_poly.pdbx_strand_id
1 'polypeptide(L)'
;MGYTHYYTVDNTSSREWRTAWPQLVVDAQKIIDNSSVPIVGPDFDEPGPPIIDVQQGIHLNGVGDDGYEPLCLDRHGNAGFSFIKTAYKPYDEVVACILLRAAVLAPNCVSLSSDGDWEHDWAVPRQLYKDLWGEDVECPWSETEVADD
;
A
#
# COMPACT_ATOMS: atom_id res chain seq x y z
N MET A 1 2.76 -20.22 1.72
CA MET A 1 1.73 -19.38 2.37
C MET A 1 2.18 -17.94 2.18
N GLY A 2 1.31 -17.06 1.70
CA GLY A 2 1.68 -15.68 1.35
C GLY A 2 1.20 -14.71 2.44
N TYR A 3 2.04 -13.75 2.79
CA TYR A 3 1.66 -12.54 3.54
C TYR A 3 0.79 -11.66 2.66
N THR A 4 -0.39 -11.28 3.14
CA THR A 4 -1.43 -10.62 2.33
C THR A 4 -1.91 -9.32 2.96
N HIS A 5 -2.07 -8.30 2.13
CA HIS A 5 -2.80 -7.07 2.46
C HIS A 5 -4.10 -7.02 1.69
N TYR A 6 -5.18 -6.66 2.37
CA TYR A 6 -6.52 -6.55 1.82
C TYR A 6 -6.94 -5.09 1.82
N TYR A 7 -7.60 -4.65 0.75
CA TYR A 7 -8.04 -3.28 0.66
C TYR A 7 -9.25 -3.10 -0.26
N THR A 8 -10.03 -2.06 0.02
CA THR A 8 -11.02 -1.52 -0.90
C THR A 8 -10.76 -0.04 -1.15
N VAL A 9 -11.06 0.43 -2.35
CA VAL A 9 -11.05 1.83 -2.76
C VAL A 9 -12.39 2.08 -3.42
N ASP A 10 -13.36 2.44 -2.59
CA ASP A 10 -14.75 2.68 -2.97
C ASP A 10 -15.03 4.19 -3.08
N ASN A 11 -16.26 4.51 -3.51
CA ASN A 11 -16.75 5.89 -3.54
C ASN A 11 -15.81 6.86 -4.29
N THR A 12 -15.21 6.41 -5.39
CA THR A 12 -14.18 7.15 -6.13
C THR A 12 -14.66 8.44 -6.81
N SER A 13 -15.98 8.65 -6.83
CA SER A 13 -16.60 9.92 -7.26
C SER A 13 -16.69 10.97 -6.15
N SER A 14 -16.37 10.61 -4.90
CA SER A 14 -16.38 11.54 -3.77
C SER A 14 -15.34 12.65 -3.91
N ARG A 15 -15.57 13.77 -3.23
CA ARG A 15 -14.58 14.86 -3.16
C ARG A 15 -13.32 14.41 -2.41
N GLU A 16 -13.48 13.58 -1.40
CA GLU A 16 -12.39 13.03 -0.58
C GLU A 16 -11.42 12.26 -1.45
N TRP A 17 -11.87 11.22 -2.16
CA TRP A 17 -11.00 10.44 -3.04
C TRP A 17 -10.39 11.27 -4.17
N ARG A 18 -11.16 12.17 -4.80
CA ARG A 18 -10.63 13.06 -5.85
C ARG A 18 -9.54 14.00 -5.35
N THR A 19 -9.54 14.33 -4.05
CA THR A 19 -8.49 15.15 -3.43
C THR A 19 -7.31 14.27 -3.00
N ALA A 20 -7.60 13.11 -2.41
CA ALA A 20 -6.61 12.16 -1.92
C ALA A 20 -5.78 11.53 -3.04
N TRP A 21 -6.38 11.15 -4.17
CA TRP A 21 -5.70 10.39 -5.21
C TRP A 21 -4.45 11.10 -5.78
N PRO A 22 -4.51 12.36 -6.25
CA PRO A 22 -3.31 13.05 -6.70
C PRO A 22 -2.25 13.20 -5.61
N GLN A 23 -2.66 13.37 -4.35
CA GLN A 23 -1.74 13.44 -3.21
C GLN A 23 -1.09 12.09 -2.93
N LEU A 24 -1.85 11.00 -3.01
CA LEU A 24 -1.34 9.63 -2.84
C LEU A 24 -0.29 9.28 -3.88
N VAL A 25 -0.46 9.71 -5.14
CA VAL A 25 0.55 9.52 -6.20
C VAL A 25 1.85 10.25 -5.87
N VAL A 26 1.78 11.49 -5.40
CA VAL A 26 2.96 12.26 -4.94
C VAL A 26 3.60 11.59 -3.73
N ASP A 27 2.79 11.16 -2.77
CA ASP A 27 3.25 10.51 -1.55
C ASP A 27 3.86 9.13 -1.85
N ALA A 28 3.35 8.39 -2.83
CA ALA A 28 3.93 7.11 -3.28
C ALA A 28 5.33 7.30 -3.85
N GLN A 29 5.55 8.34 -4.68
CA GLN A 29 6.90 8.66 -5.14
C GLN A 29 7.81 9.01 -3.96
N LYS A 30 7.31 9.80 -3.00
CA LYS A 30 8.07 10.18 -1.79
C LYS A 30 8.43 8.95 -0.95
N ILE A 31 7.53 7.96 -0.82
CA ILE A 31 7.79 6.70 -0.12
C ILE A 31 8.90 5.92 -0.83
N ILE A 32 8.82 5.77 -2.15
CA ILE A 32 9.85 5.08 -2.94
C ILE A 32 11.21 5.77 -2.80
N ASP A 33 11.25 7.09 -2.90
CA ASP A 33 12.49 7.88 -2.83
C ASP A 33 13.19 7.81 -1.46
N ASN A 34 12.46 7.47 -0.41
CA ASN A 34 12.98 7.38 0.98
C ASN A 34 13.07 5.94 1.49
N SER A 35 12.66 4.94 0.69
CA SER A 35 12.91 3.53 0.97
C SER A 35 14.28 3.14 0.42
N SER A 36 14.96 2.24 1.14
CA SER A 36 16.18 1.59 0.64
C SER A 36 15.91 0.37 -0.25
N VAL A 37 14.65 -0.03 -0.38
CA VAL A 37 14.26 -1.21 -1.16
C VAL A 37 14.19 -0.87 -2.64
N PRO A 38 14.85 -1.66 -3.52
CA PRO A 38 14.70 -1.51 -4.96
C PRO A 38 13.27 -1.82 -5.42
N ILE A 39 12.69 -0.92 -6.21
CA ILE A 39 11.33 -1.03 -6.76
C ILE A 39 11.36 -0.97 -8.30
N VAL A 40 10.57 -1.81 -8.96
CA VAL A 40 10.36 -1.85 -10.42
C VAL A 40 8.88 -1.78 -10.76
N GLY A 41 8.58 -1.72 -12.06
CA GLY A 41 7.23 -1.81 -12.60
C GLY A 41 6.56 -3.19 -12.38
N PRO A 42 5.29 -3.32 -12.75
CA PRO A 42 4.48 -4.49 -12.43
C PRO A 42 4.80 -5.73 -13.28
N ASP A 43 5.50 -5.58 -14.42
CA ASP A 43 5.84 -6.66 -15.33
C ASP A 43 7.01 -7.49 -14.77
N PHE A 44 6.84 -8.81 -14.72
CA PHE A 44 7.84 -9.75 -14.23
C PHE A 44 8.91 -10.11 -15.26
N ASP A 45 8.52 -10.23 -16.53
CA ASP A 45 9.39 -10.76 -17.58
C ASP A 45 10.33 -9.65 -18.09
N GLU A 46 9.80 -8.44 -18.24
CA GLU A 46 10.55 -7.26 -18.67
C GLU A 46 10.27 -6.06 -17.74
N PRO A 47 10.82 -6.07 -16.51
CA PRO A 47 10.53 -5.04 -15.52
C PRO A 47 11.07 -3.67 -15.97
N GLY A 48 10.15 -2.74 -16.21
CA GLY A 48 10.44 -1.32 -16.37
C GLY A 48 10.56 -0.58 -15.02
N PRO A 49 10.65 0.76 -15.03
CA PRO A 49 10.50 1.56 -13.82
C PRO A 49 9.07 1.44 -13.24
N PRO A 50 8.85 1.73 -11.94
CA PRO A 50 7.51 1.80 -11.38
C PRO A 50 6.68 2.88 -12.09
N ILE A 51 5.38 2.63 -12.24
CA ILE A 51 4.42 3.59 -12.79
C ILE A 51 3.86 4.37 -11.62
N ILE A 52 4.18 5.66 -11.52
CA ILE A 52 3.68 6.57 -10.48
C ILE A 52 3.12 7.81 -11.18
N ASP A 53 1.85 7.74 -11.57
CA ASP A 53 1.21 8.77 -12.37
C ASP A 53 -0.29 8.90 -12.08
N VAL A 54 -0.80 10.14 -12.11
CA VAL A 54 -2.18 10.45 -11.74
C VAL A 54 -3.21 9.83 -12.70
N GLN A 55 -2.82 9.61 -13.96
CA GLN A 55 -3.69 9.02 -14.99
C GLN A 55 -3.47 7.52 -15.16
N GLN A 56 -2.24 7.04 -15.02
CA GLN A 56 -1.91 5.63 -15.24
C GLN A 56 -2.01 4.76 -13.98
N GLY A 57 -1.89 5.35 -12.78
CA GLY A 57 -1.94 4.62 -11.53
C GLY A 57 -0.63 4.61 -10.73
N ILE A 58 -0.65 3.82 -9.67
CA ILE A 58 0.52 3.44 -8.87
C ILE A 58 0.72 1.94 -9.09
N HIS A 59 1.61 1.58 -10.01
CA HIS A 59 1.91 0.19 -10.34
C HIS A 59 3.38 -0.13 -10.09
N LEU A 60 3.64 -1.07 -9.18
CA LEU A 60 5.00 -1.42 -8.76
C LEU A 60 5.13 -2.86 -8.26
N ASN A 61 6.36 -3.33 -8.20
CA ASN A 61 6.73 -4.65 -7.70
C ASN A 61 8.18 -4.66 -7.18
N GLY A 62 8.58 -5.75 -6.52
CA GLY A 62 9.97 -6.00 -6.15
C GLY A 62 10.82 -6.49 -7.34
N VAL A 63 12.13 -6.37 -7.22
CA VAL A 63 13.08 -6.69 -8.30
C VAL A 63 13.37 -8.18 -8.36
N GLY A 64 13.14 -8.80 -9.53
CA GLY A 64 13.49 -10.21 -9.77
C GLY A 64 12.87 -11.14 -8.73
N ASP A 65 13.70 -11.93 -8.04
CA ASP A 65 13.26 -12.86 -6.98
C ASP A 65 12.67 -12.16 -5.75
N ASP A 66 12.84 -10.85 -5.62
CA ASP A 66 12.22 -10.03 -4.57
C ASP A 66 10.82 -9.51 -4.96
N GLY A 67 10.32 -9.80 -6.16
CA GLY A 67 8.92 -9.56 -6.54
C GLY A 67 7.98 -10.70 -6.16
N TYR A 68 6.65 -10.45 -6.11
CA TYR A 68 5.66 -11.52 -5.90
C TYR A 68 4.29 -11.32 -6.58
N GLU A 69 3.45 -10.41 -6.09
CA GLU A 69 2.30 -9.88 -6.82
C GLU A 69 2.46 -8.35 -6.91
N PRO A 70 2.22 -7.72 -8.07
CA PRO A 70 2.39 -6.28 -8.19
C PRO A 70 1.28 -5.54 -7.46
N LEU A 71 1.61 -4.40 -6.84
CA LEU A 71 0.62 -3.43 -6.41
C LEU A 71 0.13 -2.69 -7.63
N CYS A 72 -1.19 -2.67 -7.85
CA CYS A 72 -1.83 -1.91 -8.92
C CYS A 72 -3.00 -1.11 -8.36
N LEU A 73 -2.79 0.18 -8.09
CA LEU A 73 -3.85 1.11 -7.70
C LEU A 73 -4.15 2.10 -8.80
N ASP A 74 -5.42 2.41 -9.00
CA ASP A 74 -5.88 3.40 -9.96
C ASP A 74 -6.94 4.33 -9.35
N ARG A 75 -7.10 5.52 -9.96
CA ARG A 75 -8.11 6.52 -9.58
C ARG A 75 -9.54 5.99 -9.58
N HIS A 76 -9.83 4.97 -10.38
CA HIS A 76 -11.16 4.37 -10.48
C HIS A 76 -11.46 3.41 -9.33
N GLY A 77 -10.46 3.11 -8.51
CA GLY A 77 -10.56 2.22 -7.35
C GLY A 77 -10.67 0.76 -7.76
N ASN A 78 -11.10 -0.07 -6.83
CA ASN A 78 -11.46 -1.45 -7.10
C ASN A 78 -12.97 -1.59 -6.85
N ALA A 79 -13.70 -2.30 -7.72
CA ALA A 79 -15.15 -2.42 -7.61
C ALA A 79 -15.59 -3.39 -6.48
N GLY A 80 -14.82 -3.45 -5.38
CA GLY A 80 -14.98 -4.36 -4.26
C GLY A 80 -13.66 -4.81 -3.66
N PHE A 81 -13.73 -5.88 -2.86
CA PHE A 81 -12.60 -6.48 -2.17
C PHE A 81 -11.45 -6.83 -3.13
N SER A 82 -10.26 -6.29 -2.85
CA SER A 82 -9.01 -6.64 -3.51
C SER A 82 -7.95 -7.00 -2.48
N PHE A 83 -6.90 -7.64 -2.94
CA PHE A 83 -5.77 -8.01 -2.10
C PHE A 83 -4.49 -8.04 -2.92
N ILE A 84 -3.36 -8.05 -2.21
CA ILE A 84 -2.03 -8.27 -2.74
C ILE A 84 -1.28 -9.18 -1.79
N LYS A 85 -0.67 -10.22 -2.33
CA LYS A 85 0.30 -11.04 -1.60
C LYS A 85 1.68 -10.50 -1.90
N THR A 86 2.45 -10.24 -0.86
CA THR A 86 3.85 -9.83 -1.00
C THR A 86 4.78 -10.92 -0.51
N ALA A 87 4.26 -11.93 0.21
CA ALA A 87 5.03 -13.06 0.72
C ALA A 87 6.28 -12.64 1.53
N TYR A 88 6.17 -11.57 2.32
CA TYR A 88 7.26 -10.96 3.11
C TYR A 88 8.48 -10.54 2.27
N LYS A 89 8.29 -10.34 0.97
CA LYS A 89 9.36 -9.84 0.11
C LYS A 89 9.71 -8.39 0.45
N PRO A 90 10.94 -7.95 0.22
CA PRO A 90 11.40 -6.63 0.66
C PRO A 90 10.51 -5.45 0.22
N TYR A 91 9.95 -5.48 -1.00
CA TYR A 91 9.08 -4.41 -1.51
C TYR A 91 7.76 -4.23 -0.75
N ASP A 92 7.42 -5.18 0.12
CA ASP A 92 6.27 -5.11 1.01
C ASP A 92 6.27 -3.83 1.84
N GLU A 93 7.43 -3.36 2.32
CA GLU A 93 7.47 -2.14 3.14
C GLU A 93 6.90 -0.92 2.40
N VAL A 94 7.18 -0.83 1.09
CA VAL A 94 6.71 0.24 0.21
C VAL A 94 5.23 0.06 -0.08
N VAL A 95 4.80 -1.17 -0.38
CA VAL A 95 3.40 -1.51 -0.62
C VAL A 95 2.54 -1.16 0.60
N ALA A 96 2.91 -1.66 1.77
CA ALA A 96 2.19 -1.47 3.02
C ALA A 96 2.14 0.01 3.41
N CYS A 97 3.25 0.75 3.27
CA CYS A 97 3.27 2.19 3.55
C CYS A 97 2.37 2.99 2.58
N ILE A 98 2.30 2.62 1.29
CA ILE A 98 1.40 3.26 0.31
C ILE A 98 -0.06 2.99 0.67
N LEU A 99 -0.41 1.73 0.97
CA LEU A 99 -1.76 1.37 1.38
C LEU A 99 -2.18 2.09 2.68
N LEU A 100 -1.29 2.16 3.66
CA LEU A 100 -1.52 2.91 4.91
C LEU A 100 -1.77 4.39 4.61
N ARG A 101 -0.96 4.99 3.73
CA ARG A 101 -1.13 6.39 3.34
C ARG A 101 -2.45 6.63 2.63
N ALA A 102 -2.90 5.69 1.79
CA ALA A 102 -4.21 5.77 1.16
C ALA A 102 -5.35 5.78 2.19
N ALA A 103 -5.27 4.90 3.19
CA ALA A 103 -6.24 4.83 4.30
C ALA A 103 -6.27 6.12 5.13
N VAL A 104 -5.11 6.74 5.39
CA VAL A 104 -5.04 8.02 6.13
C VAL A 104 -5.60 9.18 5.31
N LEU A 105 -5.31 9.24 4.01
CA LEU A 105 -5.75 10.34 3.15
C LEU A 105 -7.26 10.32 2.85
N ALA A 106 -7.85 9.13 2.80
CA ALA A 106 -9.26 8.95 2.44
C ALA A 106 -9.95 7.84 3.27
N PRO A 107 -10.06 7.99 4.59
CA PRO A 107 -10.58 6.95 5.49
C PRO A 107 -12.04 6.55 5.22
N ASN A 108 -12.83 7.37 4.51
CA ASN A 108 -14.20 6.99 4.12
C ASN A 108 -14.28 6.35 2.72
N CYS A 109 -13.16 6.28 2.00
CA CYS A 109 -13.06 5.68 0.67
C CYS A 109 -12.17 4.43 0.66
N VAL A 110 -11.18 4.37 1.55
CA VAL A 110 -10.20 3.31 1.62
C VAL A 110 -10.37 2.51 2.89
N SER A 111 -10.61 1.20 2.75
CA SER A 111 -10.51 0.23 3.83
C SER A 111 -9.21 -0.56 3.65
N LEU A 112 -8.51 -0.84 4.74
CA LEU A 112 -7.25 -1.59 4.74
C LEU A 112 -7.28 -2.61 5.88
N SER A 113 -6.83 -3.83 5.61
CA SER A 113 -6.50 -4.84 6.62
C SER A 113 -5.35 -5.73 6.15
N SER A 114 -4.80 -6.54 7.04
CA SER A 114 -3.64 -7.40 6.77
C SER A 114 -3.75 -8.74 7.49
N ASP A 115 -3.08 -9.76 6.96
CA ASP A 115 -2.79 -11.00 7.71
C ASP A 115 -1.71 -10.77 8.80
N GLY A 116 -1.03 -9.62 8.79
CA GLY A 116 0.05 -9.29 9.72
C GLY A 116 -0.36 -8.62 11.02
N ASP A 117 0.48 -8.82 12.03
CA ASP A 117 0.41 -8.15 13.33
C ASP A 117 0.82 -6.68 13.21
N TRP A 118 0.03 -5.79 13.81
CA TRP A 118 0.27 -4.36 13.72
C TRP A 118 1.58 -3.93 14.40
N GLU A 119 1.93 -4.57 15.51
CA GLU A 119 3.09 -4.19 16.30
C GLU A 119 4.40 -4.75 15.75
N HIS A 120 4.37 -5.93 15.14
CA HIS A 120 5.54 -6.63 14.63
C HIS A 120 5.70 -6.49 13.12
N ASP A 121 4.74 -6.99 12.33
CA ASP A 121 4.89 -7.04 10.87
C ASP A 121 4.79 -5.65 10.23
N TRP A 122 3.94 -4.78 10.81
CA TRP A 122 3.77 -3.41 10.34
C TRP A 122 4.75 -2.40 10.96
N ALA A 123 5.69 -2.83 11.79
CA ALA A 123 6.67 -1.93 12.42
C ALA A 123 7.47 -1.11 11.40
N VAL A 124 7.96 -1.76 10.33
CA VAL A 124 8.80 -1.11 9.32
C VAL A 124 7.99 -0.12 8.46
N PRO A 125 6.84 -0.49 7.86
CA PRO A 125 5.98 0.47 7.15
C PRO A 125 5.57 1.67 8.02
N ARG A 126 5.24 1.45 9.30
CA ARG A 126 4.89 2.52 10.24
C ARG A 126 6.06 3.44 10.53
N GLN A 127 7.26 2.88 10.69
CA GLN A 127 8.46 3.68 10.91
C GLN A 127 8.78 4.55 9.67
N LEU A 128 8.69 3.97 8.46
CA LEU A 128 8.84 4.73 7.22
C LEU A 128 7.80 5.85 7.12
N TYR A 129 6.54 5.58 7.45
CA TYR A 129 5.50 6.59 7.52
C TYR A 129 5.86 7.71 8.51
N LYS A 130 6.25 7.35 9.72
CA LYS A 130 6.64 8.30 10.77
C LYS A 130 7.81 9.18 10.35
N ASP A 131 8.80 8.62 9.67
CA ASP A 131 9.96 9.39 9.19
C ASP A 131 9.56 10.42 8.13
N LEU A 132 8.55 10.11 7.30
CA LEU A 132 8.10 10.98 6.22
C LEU A 132 7.13 12.08 6.65
N TRP A 133 6.31 11.83 7.68
CA TRP A 133 5.24 12.75 8.12
C TRP A 133 5.34 13.21 9.58
N GLY A 134 6.23 12.63 10.39
CA GLY A 134 6.45 13.02 11.78
C GLY A 134 5.34 12.61 12.75
N GLU A 135 4.43 11.74 12.32
CA GLU A 135 3.24 11.33 13.06
C GLU A 135 3.16 9.80 13.13
N ASP A 136 2.71 9.30 14.29
CA ASP A 136 2.30 7.90 14.43
C ASP A 136 0.88 7.71 13.86
N VAL A 137 0.62 6.53 13.34
CA VAL A 137 -0.69 6.16 12.77
C VAL A 137 -1.30 5.07 13.64
N GLU A 138 -2.62 5.09 13.81
CA GLU A 138 -3.35 4.01 14.48
C GLU A 138 -3.64 2.87 13.50
N CYS A 139 -3.79 1.65 14.02
CA CYS A 139 -4.14 0.50 13.19
C CYS A 139 -5.50 0.75 12.51
N PRO A 140 -5.59 0.75 11.15
CA PRO A 140 -6.84 1.06 10.47
C PRO A 140 -7.83 -0.11 10.45
N TRP A 141 -7.46 -1.30 10.94
CA TRP A 141 -8.36 -2.42 11.14
C TRP A 141 -8.46 -2.79 12.61
N SER A 142 -9.63 -3.31 13.00
CA SER A 142 -9.81 -3.93 14.30
C SER A 142 -9.02 -5.24 14.32
N GLU A 143 -8.01 -5.33 15.18
CA GLU A 143 -7.50 -6.63 15.60
C GLU A 143 -8.66 -7.32 16.34
N THR A 144 -9.27 -8.31 15.69
CA THR A 144 -10.27 -9.10 16.41
C THR A 144 -9.50 -9.82 17.50
N GLU A 145 -9.75 -9.51 18.77
CA GLU A 145 -9.27 -10.34 19.89
C GLU A 145 -9.70 -11.78 19.56
N VAL A 146 -8.76 -12.60 19.14
CA VAL A 146 -8.94 -14.04 19.19
C VAL A 146 -9.02 -14.36 20.67
N ALA A 147 -10.26 -14.52 21.16
CA ALA A 147 -10.47 -15.13 22.46
C ALA A 147 -9.77 -16.50 22.41
N ASP A 148 -8.68 -16.63 23.15
CA ASP A 148 -8.09 -17.93 23.45
C ASP A 148 -9.18 -18.76 24.14
N ASP A 149 -9.69 -19.79 23.44
CA ASP A 149 -10.52 -20.86 23.99
C ASP A 149 -9.69 -21.82 24.87
#